data_AF-A0A6C0J3Y3-F1
#
_entry.id   AF-A0A6C0J3Y3-F1
#
_cell.length_a   1.000
_cell.length_b   1.000
_cell.length_c   1.000
_cell.angle_alpha   90.00
_cell.angle_beta   90.00
_cell.angle_gamma   90.00
#
_symmetry.space_group_name_H-M   'P 1'
#
loop_
_entity.id
_entity.type
_entity.pdbx_description
1 polymer ?
#
loop_
_entity_poly.entity_id
_entity_poly.type
_entity_poly.pdbx_seq_one_letter_code
_entity_poly.pdbx_strand_id
1 'polypeptide(L)'
;MYFTNPRSIQQNNKLYTQNTNKTRPNIGMGMTITRSNAKPSTNTIVQPSAPKPKPNSDITWGKSYWFFFHTMAEKIKPEYYLQYRNHLFDIVKEVCNNLPCPDCSQHAVSYITKINVNALTTKEDFIMCLFEFHNSVNKRKHFPVFTVDELLQKYSKANFKNIINYFMHYYRMEYRSIRMIADTMHRQRSATRIFNWLQTNNNLFML
;
A
#
# COMPACT_ATOMS: atom_id res chain seq x y z
N MET A 1 -19.22 4.78 -5.09
CA MET A 1 -17.94 5.18 -5.72
C MET A 1 -17.13 5.96 -4.68
N TYR A 2 -15.85 5.64 -4.49
CA TYR A 2 -15.01 6.29 -3.46
C TYR A 2 -14.62 7.73 -3.81
N PHE A 3 -14.61 8.03 -5.10
CA PHE A 3 -14.41 9.37 -5.67
C PHE A 3 -15.71 9.81 -6.33
N THR A 4 -15.96 11.12 -6.34
CA THR A 4 -17.20 11.74 -6.87
C THR A 4 -17.33 11.68 -8.40
N ASN A 5 -16.43 10.97 -9.10
CA ASN A 5 -16.47 10.79 -10.55
C ASN A 5 -16.28 9.30 -10.94
N PRO A 6 -17.14 8.70 -11.78
CA PRO A 6 -17.09 7.28 -12.15
C PRO A 6 -15.84 6.80 -12.90
N ARG A 7 -15.00 7.67 -13.45
CA ARG A 7 -13.91 7.23 -14.36
C ARG A 7 -12.58 6.93 -13.69
N SER A 8 -12.57 6.05 -12.69
CA SER A 8 -11.29 5.53 -12.14
C SER A 8 -11.35 4.06 -11.76
N ILE A 9 -11.87 3.22 -12.66
CA ILE A 9 -11.67 1.76 -12.58
C ILE A 9 -11.53 1.22 -14.01
N GLN A 10 -10.31 0.94 -14.47
CA GLN A 10 -10.10 0.03 -15.60
C GLN A 10 -10.24 -1.40 -15.06
N GLN A 11 -11.42 -2.01 -15.27
CA GLN A 11 -11.59 -3.46 -15.18
C GLN A 11 -11.21 -4.06 -16.54
N ASN A 12 -10.30 -5.04 -16.55
CA ASN A 12 -10.13 -5.91 -17.71
C ASN A 12 -10.39 -7.35 -17.26
N ASN A 13 -11.59 -7.83 -17.60
CA ASN A 13 -11.99 -9.21 -17.55
C ASN A 13 -11.50 -9.89 -18.84
N LYS A 14 -10.74 -10.99 -18.74
CA LYS A 14 -10.63 -11.96 -19.84
C LYS A 14 -10.62 -13.39 -19.32
N LEU A 15 -11.67 -14.09 -19.69
CA LEU A 15 -11.84 -15.54 -19.68
C LEU A 15 -10.73 -16.19 -20.52
N TYR A 16 -10.13 -17.27 -20.01
CA TYR A 16 -9.31 -18.18 -20.83
C TYR A 16 -9.81 -19.61 -20.70
N THR A 17 -10.14 -20.16 -21.86
CA THR A 17 -10.41 -21.55 -22.17
C THR A 17 -9.15 -22.41 -22.02
N GLN A 18 -9.29 -23.57 -21.39
CA GLN A 18 -8.24 -24.58 -21.25
C GLN A 18 -8.13 -25.38 -22.54
N ASN A 19 -6.93 -25.52 -23.11
CA ASN A 19 -6.64 -26.65 -23.99
C ASN A 19 -5.24 -27.25 -23.77
N THR A 20 -5.28 -28.57 -23.83
CA THR A 20 -4.34 -29.65 -23.52
C THR A 20 -2.94 -29.57 -24.14
N ASN A 21 -1.91 -30.11 -23.46
CA ASN A 21 -1.39 -31.46 -23.76
C ASN A 21 -0.19 -31.87 -22.89
N LYS A 22 -0.20 -33.16 -22.53
CA LYS A 22 0.84 -33.93 -21.82
C LYS A 22 1.89 -34.44 -22.80
N THR A 23 3.14 -34.56 -22.36
CA THR A 23 4.06 -35.63 -22.79
C THR A 23 5.12 -35.87 -21.70
N ARG A 24 5.49 -37.14 -21.54
CA ARG A 24 6.39 -37.74 -20.54
C ARG A 24 7.68 -38.23 -21.24
N PRO A 25 8.71 -38.69 -20.49
CA PRO A 25 10.12 -38.35 -20.73
C PRO A 25 10.90 -39.42 -21.51
N ASN A 26 12.16 -39.13 -21.85
CA ASN A 26 13.10 -40.16 -22.24
C ASN A 26 14.43 -40.05 -21.48
N ILE A 27 14.93 -41.22 -21.08
CA ILE A 27 16.15 -41.49 -20.30
C ILE A 27 17.28 -41.81 -21.29
N GLY A 28 18.47 -41.26 -21.07
CA GLY A 28 19.68 -41.61 -21.83
C GLY A 28 20.93 -41.24 -21.05
N MET A 29 21.69 -42.26 -20.65
CA MET A 29 22.88 -42.22 -19.80
C MET A 29 24.12 -42.34 -20.69
N GLY A 30 25.18 -41.56 -20.43
CA GLY A 30 26.46 -41.69 -21.13
C GLY A 30 27.53 -40.77 -20.54
N MET A 31 28.56 -41.35 -19.94
CA MET A 31 29.77 -40.67 -19.45
C MET A 31 30.91 -40.85 -20.47
N THR A 32 31.70 -39.81 -20.76
CA THR A 32 33.18 -39.80 -20.64
C THR A 32 33.79 -38.41 -20.89
N ILE A 33 35.06 -38.29 -20.49
CA ILE A 33 35.89 -37.13 -20.13
C ILE A 33 36.73 -36.61 -21.31
N THR A 34 37.07 -35.32 -21.39
CA THR A 34 38.46 -34.75 -21.55
C THR A 34 38.52 -33.23 -21.79
N ARG A 35 39.68 -32.66 -21.38
CA ARG A 35 40.14 -31.26 -21.32
C ARG A 35 40.18 -30.50 -22.66
N SER A 36 40.00 -29.18 -22.63
CA SER A 36 41.06 -28.14 -22.76
C SER A 36 40.54 -26.78 -23.29
N ASN A 37 41.37 -25.75 -23.06
CA ASN A 37 41.16 -24.31 -23.15
C ASN A 37 40.67 -23.74 -24.50
N ALA A 38 39.83 -22.71 -24.47
CA ALA A 38 40.04 -21.43 -25.17
C ALA A 38 38.85 -20.48 -24.95
N LYS A 39 39.12 -19.21 -24.65
CA LYS A 39 38.15 -18.09 -24.74
C LYS A 39 37.99 -17.70 -26.21
N PRO A 40 36.75 -17.47 -26.68
CA PRO A 40 36.50 -16.48 -27.71
C PRO A 40 35.77 -15.28 -27.11
N SER A 41 36.32 -14.10 -27.36
CA SER A 41 35.67 -12.81 -27.15
C SER A 41 34.42 -12.73 -28.04
N THR A 42 33.24 -12.54 -27.44
CA THR A 42 32.01 -12.19 -28.15
C THR A 42 31.49 -10.86 -27.64
N ASN A 43 31.42 -9.90 -28.56
CA ASN A 43 30.73 -8.62 -28.41
C ASN A 43 29.26 -8.88 -28.04
N THR A 44 28.89 -8.63 -26.79
CA THR A 44 27.48 -8.69 -26.37
C THR A 44 26.77 -7.43 -26.84
N ILE A 45 26.02 -7.58 -27.93
CA ILE A 45 24.96 -6.66 -28.34
C ILE A 45 23.99 -6.51 -27.16
N VAL A 46 23.87 -5.29 -26.61
CA VAL A 46 22.92 -4.97 -25.54
C VAL A 46 21.51 -5.03 -26.12
N GLN A 47 20.84 -6.17 -25.92
CA GLN A 47 19.40 -6.30 -26.11
C GLN A 47 18.68 -5.38 -25.10
N PRO A 48 17.66 -4.60 -25.51
CA PRO A 48 16.83 -3.84 -24.57
C PRO A 48 16.21 -4.80 -23.57
N SER A 49 16.50 -4.61 -22.28
CA SER A 49 15.96 -5.44 -21.22
C SER A 49 14.43 -5.36 -21.25
N ALA A 50 13.79 -6.49 -21.56
CA ALA A 50 12.35 -6.65 -21.48
C ALA A 50 11.82 -6.13 -20.13
N PRO A 51 10.63 -5.49 -20.10
CA PRO A 51 10.06 -4.98 -18.86
C PRO A 51 9.88 -6.14 -17.87
N LYS A 52 10.50 -6.02 -16.70
CA LYS A 52 10.40 -7.02 -15.64
C LYS A 52 8.92 -7.26 -15.32
N PRO A 53 8.46 -8.53 -15.22
CA PRO A 53 7.07 -8.84 -14.93
C PRO A 53 6.67 -8.22 -13.59
N LYS A 54 5.51 -7.56 -13.56
CA LYS A 54 4.92 -6.97 -12.35
C LYS A 54 4.82 -8.06 -11.27
N PRO A 55 5.32 -7.83 -10.05
CA PRO A 55 5.14 -8.80 -8.98
C PRO A 55 3.65 -8.96 -8.68
N ASN A 56 3.14 -10.17 -8.94
CA ASN A 56 1.81 -10.62 -8.53
C ASN A 56 1.78 -10.70 -7.00
N SER A 57 1.37 -9.63 -6.35
CA SER A 57 0.91 -9.66 -4.96
C SER A 57 -0.17 -8.59 -4.82
N ASP A 58 -1.37 -8.89 -5.30
CA ASP A 58 -2.52 -8.00 -5.12
C ASP A 58 -2.92 -8.03 -3.63
N ILE A 59 -2.19 -7.26 -2.81
CA ILE A 59 -2.56 -6.98 -1.43
C ILE A 59 -3.82 -6.12 -1.50
N THR A 60 -4.98 -6.78 -1.49
CA THR A 60 -6.28 -6.16 -1.71
C THR A 60 -6.59 -5.06 -0.69
N TRP A 61 -6.05 -5.18 0.53
CA TRP A 61 -6.26 -4.21 1.60
C TRP A 61 -5.37 -2.97 1.51
N GLY A 62 -4.18 -3.04 0.90
CA GLY A 62 -3.20 -1.93 0.96
C GLY A 62 -3.75 -0.60 0.41
N LYS A 63 -4.57 -0.67 -0.63
CA LYS A 63 -5.22 0.50 -1.25
C LYS A 63 -6.13 1.24 -0.27
N SER A 64 -6.88 0.55 0.57
CA SER A 64 -7.84 1.18 1.48
C SER A 64 -7.14 1.98 2.60
N TYR A 65 -5.97 1.53 3.05
CA TYR A 65 -5.18 2.18 4.10
C TYR A 65 -4.55 3.47 3.56
N TRP A 66 -3.97 3.43 2.37
CA TRP A 66 -3.45 4.63 1.71
C TRP A 66 -4.56 5.63 1.38
N PHE A 67 -5.73 5.14 0.96
CA PHE A 67 -6.89 6.00 0.78
C PHE A 67 -7.31 6.68 2.07
N PHE A 68 -7.37 5.96 3.17
CA PHE A 68 -7.70 6.52 4.47
C PHE A 68 -6.70 7.60 4.91
N PHE A 69 -5.39 7.30 4.91
CA PHE A 69 -4.37 8.25 5.35
C PHE A 69 -4.40 9.56 4.57
N HIS A 70 -4.35 9.46 3.24
CA HIS A 70 -4.31 10.64 2.38
C HIS A 70 -5.63 11.41 2.39
N THR A 71 -6.78 10.72 2.47
CA THR A 71 -8.07 11.41 2.59
C THR A 71 -8.24 12.08 3.95
N MET A 72 -7.74 11.49 5.03
CA MET A 72 -7.75 12.12 6.37
C MET A 72 -6.92 13.40 6.38
N ALA A 73 -5.70 13.36 5.81
CA ALA A 73 -4.84 14.52 5.70
C ALA A 73 -5.40 15.59 4.74
N GLU A 74 -6.05 15.19 3.65
CA GLU A 74 -6.68 16.11 2.70
C GLU A 74 -7.97 16.74 3.24
N LYS A 75 -8.73 16.03 4.08
CA LYS A 75 -10.07 16.49 4.50
C LYS A 75 -10.09 17.20 5.84
N ILE A 76 -9.06 17.08 6.69
CA ILE A 76 -8.95 17.91 7.89
C ILE A 76 -8.97 19.40 7.48
N LYS A 77 -9.79 20.20 8.16
CA LYS A 77 -9.84 21.64 7.91
C LYS A 77 -8.60 22.31 8.50
N PRO A 78 -7.92 23.22 7.78
CA PRO A 78 -6.65 23.82 8.21
C PRO A 78 -6.70 24.43 9.62
N GLU A 79 -7.80 25.09 9.98
CA GLU A 79 -8.01 25.75 11.27
C GLU A 79 -7.99 24.79 12.47
N TYR A 80 -8.29 23.51 12.26
CA TYR A 80 -8.26 22.50 13.32
C TYR A 80 -6.97 21.67 13.32
N TYR A 81 -6.19 21.69 12.23
CA TYR A 81 -5.08 20.77 12.06
C TYR A 81 -4.07 20.85 13.23
N LEU A 82 -3.58 22.06 13.53
CA LEU A 82 -2.50 22.22 14.52
C LEU A 82 -2.89 21.70 15.92
N GLN A 83 -4.16 21.89 16.31
CA GLN A 83 -4.72 21.42 17.57
C GLN A 83 -4.82 19.88 17.61
N TYR A 84 -5.16 19.25 16.49
CA TYR A 84 -5.41 17.81 16.42
C TYR A 84 -4.26 16.98 15.81
N ARG A 85 -3.14 17.62 15.42
CA ARG A 85 -2.01 16.97 14.73
C ARG A 85 -1.52 15.69 15.41
N ASN A 86 -1.40 15.72 16.75
CA ASN A 86 -0.92 14.57 17.52
C ASN A 86 -1.91 13.41 17.44
N HIS A 87 -3.21 13.69 17.58
CA HIS A 87 -4.26 12.66 17.45
C HIS A 87 -4.29 12.07 16.04
N LEU A 88 -4.22 12.90 14.99
CA LEU A 88 -4.17 12.44 13.61
C LEU A 88 -2.96 11.55 13.34
N PHE A 89 -1.79 11.95 13.86
CA PHE A 89 -0.56 11.19 13.73
C PHE A 89 -0.57 9.89 14.55
N ASP A 90 -1.18 9.91 15.73
CA ASP A 90 -1.38 8.72 16.56
C ASP A 90 -2.29 7.69 15.88
N ILE A 91 -3.33 8.13 15.16
CA ILE A 91 -4.16 7.25 14.32
C ILE A 91 -3.29 6.59 13.23
N VAL A 92 -2.43 7.34 12.54
CA VAL A 92 -1.52 6.77 11.53
C VAL A 92 -0.59 5.72 12.16
N LYS A 93 0.06 6.06 13.27
CA LYS A 93 0.95 5.13 14.00
C LYS A 93 0.21 3.87 14.44
N GLU A 94 -1.00 4.02 14.98
CA GLU A 94 -1.83 2.92 15.42
C GLU A 94 -2.18 1.98 14.27
N VAL A 95 -2.58 2.51 13.12
CA VAL A 95 -2.86 1.71 11.92
C VAL A 95 -1.59 1.02 11.42
N CYS A 96 -0.44 1.70 11.42
CA CYS A 96 0.85 1.10 11.04
C CYS A 96 1.24 -0.08 11.95
N ASN A 97 1.01 0.02 13.26
CA ASN A 97 1.29 -1.07 14.21
C ASN A 97 0.39 -2.29 13.99
N ASN A 98 -0.83 -2.08 13.50
CA ASN A 98 -1.85 -3.13 13.34
C ASN A 98 -2.03 -3.58 11.88
N LEU A 99 -1.06 -3.34 11.00
CA LEU A 99 -1.13 -3.85 9.62
C LEU A 99 -1.20 -5.38 9.64
N PRO A 100 -2.03 -6.01 8.78
CA PRO A 100 -2.24 -7.45 8.79
C PRO A 100 -1.04 -8.25 8.22
N CYS A 101 -0.04 -7.57 7.67
CA CYS A 101 1.23 -8.18 7.26
C CYS A 101 2.33 -7.76 8.25
N PRO A 102 2.97 -8.70 8.97
CA PRO A 102 4.01 -8.40 9.95
C PRO A 102 5.19 -7.60 9.37
N ASP A 103 5.70 -8.00 8.20
CA ASP A 103 6.79 -7.28 7.53
C ASP A 103 6.37 -5.85 7.15
N CYS A 104 5.13 -5.66 6.70
CA CYS A 104 4.60 -4.32 6.42
C CYS A 104 4.51 -3.49 7.70
N SER A 105 4.03 -4.07 8.81
CA SER A 105 3.95 -3.41 10.12
C SER A 105 5.32 -2.97 10.58
N GLN A 106 6.29 -3.89 10.65
CA GLN A 106 7.66 -3.59 11.09
C GLN A 106 8.29 -2.44 10.29
N HIS A 107 8.18 -2.49 8.96
CA HIS A 107 8.70 -1.43 8.10
C HIS A 107 7.98 -0.09 8.29
N ALA A 108 6.64 -0.11 8.41
CA ALA A 108 5.84 1.08 8.59
C ALA A 108 6.14 1.75 9.94
N VAL A 109 6.20 0.96 11.01
CA VAL A 109 6.54 1.40 12.37
C VAL A 109 7.96 1.98 12.43
N SER A 110 8.93 1.31 11.79
CA SER A 110 10.32 1.81 11.73
C SER A 110 10.43 3.16 10.99
N TYR A 111 9.56 3.42 10.01
CA TYR A 111 9.52 4.71 9.33
C TYR A 111 8.83 5.77 10.19
N ILE A 112 7.60 5.50 10.62
CA ILE A 112 6.73 6.51 11.24
C ILE A 112 7.25 6.98 12.60
N THR A 113 7.98 6.13 13.33
CA THR A 113 8.54 6.49 14.65
C THR A 113 9.69 7.49 14.57
N LYS A 114 10.31 7.67 13.40
CA LYS A 114 11.41 8.62 13.17
C LYS A 114 10.91 10.04 12.88
N ILE A 115 9.61 10.21 12.64
CA ILE A 115 9.04 11.49 12.23
C ILE A 115 8.83 12.36 13.46
N ASN A 116 9.36 13.57 13.42
CA ASN A 116 9.08 14.59 14.43
C ASN A 116 7.72 15.23 14.17
N VAL A 117 6.67 14.75 14.86
CA VAL A 117 5.30 15.29 14.72
C VAL A 117 5.19 16.78 15.06
N ASN A 118 6.10 17.34 15.87
CA ASN A 118 6.10 18.76 16.19
C ASN A 118 6.54 19.65 15.02
N ALA A 119 7.24 19.08 14.03
CA ALA A 119 7.59 19.77 12.79
C ALA A 119 6.42 19.83 11.80
N LEU A 120 5.35 19.06 12.01
CA LEU A 120 4.17 19.05 11.17
C LEU A 120 3.19 20.12 11.70
N THR A 121 3.42 21.37 11.33
CA THR A 121 2.70 22.53 11.87
C THR A 121 1.47 22.89 11.04
N THR A 122 1.47 22.52 9.77
CA THR A 122 0.38 22.75 8.82
C THR A 122 -0.19 21.44 8.29
N LYS A 123 -1.42 21.52 7.77
CA LYS A 123 -2.06 20.39 7.09
C LYS A 123 -1.20 19.92 5.92
N GLU A 124 -0.59 20.85 5.20
CA GLU A 124 0.29 20.61 4.07
C GLU A 124 1.53 19.81 4.50
N ASP A 125 2.11 20.11 5.67
CA ASP A 125 3.20 19.31 6.24
C ASP A 125 2.77 17.86 6.46
N PHE A 126 1.54 17.64 6.93
CA PHE A 126 1.02 16.29 7.14
C PHE A 126 0.77 15.53 5.84
N ILE A 127 0.22 16.21 4.83
CA ILE A 127 0.03 15.66 3.49
C ILE A 127 1.39 15.23 2.91
N MET A 128 2.39 16.11 2.98
CA MET A 128 3.73 15.83 2.47
C MET A 128 4.43 14.71 3.24
N CYS A 129 4.31 14.69 4.57
CA CYS A 129 4.80 13.60 5.42
C CYS A 129 4.26 12.23 4.96
N LEU A 130 2.95 12.13 4.72
CA LEU A 130 2.33 10.87 4.26
C LEU A 130 2.67 10.54 2.80
N PHE A 131 2.87 11.56 1.96
CA PHE A 131 3.32 11.40 0.58
C PHE A 131 4.73 10.81 0.51
N GLU A 132 5.66 11.38 1.27
CA GLU A 132 7.03 10.88 1.38
C GLU A 132 7.05 9.46 1.92
N PHE A 133 6.24 9.18 2.96
CA PHE A 133 6.10 7.84 3.50
C PHE A 133 5.61 6.86 2.43
N HIS A 134 4.53 7.17 1.71
CA HIS A 134 4.00 6.30 0.64
C HIS A 134 5.05 6.08 -0.46
N ASN A 135 5.74 7.13 -0.89
CA ASN A 135 6.78 7.02 -1.91
C ASN A 135 8.01 6.25 -1.44
N SER A 136 8.36 6.29 -0.15
CA SER A 136 9.41 5.42 0.41
C SER A 136 9.04 3.94 0.27
N VAL A 137 7.77 3.59 0.49
CA VAL A 137 7.26 2.22 0.32
C VAL A 137 7.23 1.85 -1.16
N ASN A 138 6.79 2.75 -2.05
CA ASN A 138 6.79 2.50 -3.49
C ASN A 138 8.20 2.26 -4.02
N LYS A 139 9.18 3.09 -3.64
CA LYS A 139 10.59 2.90 -4.00
C LYS A 139 11.12 1.53 -3.55
N ARG A 140 10.87 1.15 -2.29
CA ARG A 140 11.28 -0.16 -1.74
C ARG A 140 10.64 -1.35 -2.47
N LYS A 141 9.38 -1.19 -2.88
CA LYS A 141 8.61 -2.23 -3.59
C LYS A 141 8.77 -2.17 -5.12
N HIS A 142 9.58 -1.25 -5.64
CA HIS A 142 9.74 -0.98 -7.08
C HIS A 142 8.41 -0.64 -7.79
N PHE A 143 7.52 0.05 -7.09
CA PHE A 143 6.32 0.65 -7.69
C PHE A 143 6.61 2.08 -8.18
N PRO A 144 5.82 2.57 -9.16
CA PRO A 144 5.92 3.97 -9.58
C PRO A 144 5.81 4.92 -8.40
N VAL A 145 6.66 5.95 -8.39
CA VAL A 145 6.54 7.04 -7.43
C VAL A 145 5.39 7.93 -7.84
N PHE A 146 4.65 8.37 -6.83
CA PHE A 146 3.55 9.29 -6.99
C PHE A 146 4.09 10.72 -7.08
N THR A 147 3.55 11.53 -7.96
CA THR A 147 3.85 12.97 -8.05
C THR A 147 2.92 13.78 -7.14
N VAL A 148 3.31 15.02 -6.84
CA VAL A 148 2.47 15.94 -6.04
C VAL A 148 1.18 16.28 -6.80
N ASP A 149 1.24 16.46 -8.12
CA ASP A 149 0.04 16.75 -8.92
C ASP A 149 -0.96 15.59 -8.90
N GLU A 150 -0.47 14.35 -9.02
CA GLU A 150 -1.32 13.17 -8.90
C GLU A 150 -1.94 13.04 -7.50
N LEU A 151 -1.21 13.42 -6.45
CA LEU A 151 -1.69 13.46 -5.07
C LEU A 151 -2.87 14.41 -4.92
N LEU A 152 -2.68 15.68 -5.30
CA LEU A 152 -3.70 16.71 -5.19
C LEU A 152 -4.93 16.36 -6.04
N GLN A 153 -4.71 15.92 -7.29
CA GLN A 153 -5.81 15.56 -8.19
C GLN A 153 -6.64 14.38 -7.66
N LYS A 154 -5.98 13.39 -7.06
CA LYS A 154 -6.63 12.17 -6.59
C LYS A 154 -7.43 12.39 -5.32
N TYR A 155 -6.86 13.05 -4.32
CA TYR A 155 -7.48 13.11 -2.99
C TYR A 155 -8.41 14.31 -2.79
N SER A 156 -8.26 15.39 -3.55
CA SER A 156 -9.21 16.52 -3.53
C SER A 156 -10.66 16.08 -3.76
N LYS A 157 -10.87 15.08 -4.62
CA LYS A 157 -12.19 14.51 -4.99
C LYS A 157 -12.64 13.33 -4.12
N ALA A 158 -11.88 12.97 -3.09
CA ALA A 158 -12.21 11.86 -2.22
C ALA A 158 -13.46 12.17 -1.39
N ASN A 159 -14.38 11.21 -1.29
CA ASN A 159 -15.52 11.32 -0.38
C ASN A 159 -15.13 10.72 0.99
N PHE A 160 -15.07 11.57 2.02
CA PHE A 160 -14.54 11.19 3.33
C PHE A 160 -15.28 9.99 3.94
N LYS A 161 -16.61 10.02 3.94
CA LYS A 161 -17.46 8.95 4.49
C LYS A 161 -17.26 7.62 3.77
N ASN A 162 -17.26 7.64 2.43
CA ASN A 162 -17.08 6.43 1.62
C ASN A 162 -15.70 5.81 1.85
N ILE A 163 -14.66 6.63 1.99
CA ILE A 163 -13.29 6.17 2.23
C ILE A 163 -13.16 5.58 3.64
N ILE A 164 -13.77 6.18 4.67
CA ILE A 164 -13.80 5.59 6.01
C ILE A 164 -14.48 4.22 5.99
N ASN A 165 -15.64 4.11 5.34
CA ASN A 165 -16.35 2.83 5.25
C ASN A 165 -15.51 1.77 4.51
N TYR A 166 -14.82 2.18 3.43
CA TYR A 166 -13.91 1.31 2.69
C TYR A 166 -12.75 0.82 3.56
N PHE A 167 -12.11 1.74 4.26
CA PHE A 167 -11.02 1.42 5.18
C PHE A 167 -11.48 0.50 6.30
N MET A 168 -12.59 0.83 6.97
CA MET A 168 -13.12 0.04 8.07
C MET A 168 -13.50 -1.38 7.65
N HIS A 169 -14.01 -1.57 6.43
CA HIS A 169 -14.26 -2.90 5.88
C HIS A 169 -12.97 -3.73 5.90
N TYR A 170 -11.89 -3.29 5.26
CA TYR A 170 -10.63 -4.04 5.19
C TYR A 170 -9.86 -4.08 6.51
N TYR A 171 -9.95 -3.05 7.34
CA TYR A 171 -9.26 -2.99 8.62
C TYR A 171 -9.83 -4.01 9.60
N ARG A 172 -11.15 -4.24 9.56
CA ARG A 172 -11.85 -5.24 10.38
C ARG A 172 -11.83 -6.66 9.81
N MET A 173 -11.40 -6.84 8.56
CA MET A 173 -11.31 -8.18 7.97
C MET A 173 -10.36 -9.09 8.75
N GLU A 174 -10.71 -10.36 8.81
CA GLU A 174 -9.85 -11.42 9.29
C GLU A 174 -8.92 -11.90 8.17
N TYR A 175 -7.64 -12.04 8.48
CA TYR A 175 -6.64 -12.57 7.56
C TYR A 175 -6.21 -13.94 8.08
N ARG A 176 -6.34 -15.00 7.26
CA ARG A 176 -6.19 -16.39 7.70
C ARG A 176 -4.77 -16.68 8.19
N SER A 177 -4.59 -16.70 9.50
CA SER A 177 -3.52 -17.40 10.22
C SER A 177 -3.99 -17.63 11.66
N ILE A 178 -4.19 -18.88 12.05
CA ILE A 178 -4.64 -19.31 13.39
C ILE A 178 -3.72 -18.79 14.51
N ARG A 179 -2.48 -18.41 14.18
CA ARG A 179 -1.52 -17.82 15.12
C ARG A 179 -1.73 -16.33 15.43
N MET A 180 -2.75 -15.66 14.86
CA MET A 180 -2.92 -14.20 14.97
C MET A 180 -4.29 -13.77 15.53
N ILE A 181 -4.87 -14.55 16.44
CA ILE A 181 -6.11 -14.18 17.14
C ILE A 181 -5.89 -12.88 17.94
N ALA A 182 -4.78 -12.80 18.69
CA ALA A 182 -4.44 -11.61 19.45
C ALA A 182 -4.32 -10.36 18.55
N ASP A 183 -3.60 -10.46 17.43
CA ASP A 183 -3.43 -9.33 16.50
C ASP A 183 -4.75 -8.92 15.85
N THR A 184 -5.62 -9.87 15.58
CA THR A 184 -6.98 -9.59 15.10
C THR A 184 -7.81 -8.88 16.16
N MET A 185 -7.74 -9.29 17.43
CA MET A 185 -8.40 -8.60 18.53
C MET A 185 -7.84 -7.19 18.76
N HIS A 186 -6.52 -7.00 18.64
CA HIS A 186 -5.89 -5.68 18.72
C HIS A 186 -6.38 -4.76 17.58
N ARG A 187 -6.36 -5.25 16.34
CA ARG A 187 -6.85 -4.52 15.16
C ARG A 187 -8.34 -4.19 15.26
N GLN A 188 -9.16 -5.10 15.78
CA GLN A 188 -10.60 -4.85 15.96
C GLN A 188 -10.87 -3.77 17.02
N ARG A 189 -10.16 -3.82 18.16
CA ARG A 189 -10.24 -2.76 19.19
C ARG A 189 -9.79 -1.42 18.63
N SER A 190 -8.69 -1.43 17.88
CA SER A 190 -8.19 -0.26 17.17
C SER A 190 -9.22 0.31 16.20
N ALA A 191 -9.87 -0.55 15.41
CA ALA A 191 -10.90 -0.15 14.44
C ALA A 191 -12.08 0.54 15.13
N THR A 192 -12.53 0.01 16.28
CA THR A 192 -13.61 0.62 17.07
C THR A 192 -13.19 1.99 17.60
N ARG A 193 -11.99 2.12 18.17
CA ARG A 193 -11.49 3.40 18.69
C ARG A 193 -11.39 4.46 17.60
N ILE A 194 -10.75 4.12 16.48
CA ILE A 194 -10.58 5.05 15.34
C ILE A 194 -11.95 5.45 14.78
N PHE A 195 -12.85 4.48 14.58
CA PHE A 195 -14.19 4.78 14.06
C PHE A 195 -14.96 5.72 14.98
N ASN A 196 -14.99 5.46 16.29
CA ASN A 196 -15.69 6.30 17.25
C ASN A 196 -15.11 7.72 17.27
N TRP A 197 -13.77 7.86 17.27
CA TRP A 197 -13.13 9.17 17.22
C TRP A 197 -13.51 9.94 15.96
N LEU A 198 -13.50 9.30 14.79
CA LEU A 198 -13.90 9.93 13.52
C LEU A 198 -15.37 10.35 13.50
N GLN A 199 -16.27 9.57 14.11
CA GLN A 199 -17.68 9.92 14.21
C GLN A 199 -17.90 11.13 15.13
N THR A 200 -17.28 11.12 16.32
CA THR A 200 -17.37 12.23 17.28
C THR A 200 -16.75 13.53 16.75
N ASN A 201 -15.71 13.43 15.93
CA ASN A 201 -14.95 14.57 15.41
C ASN A 201 -15.21 14.82 13.91
N ASN A 202 -16.36 14.41 13.38
CA ASN A 202 -16.64 14.53 11.94
C ASN A 202 -16.65 15.99 11.46
N ASN A 203 -16.97 16.94 12.35
CA ASN A 203 -17.01 18.38 12.09
C ASN A 203 -15.62 18.97 11.76
N LEU A 204 -14.55 18.27 12.15
CA LEU A 204 -13.17 18.65 11.82
C LEU A 204 -12.85 18.46 10.33
N PHE A 205 -13.65 17.66 9.61
CA PHE A 205 -13.37 17.25 8.23
C PHE A 205 -14.33 17.88 7.22
N MET A 206 -13.86 18.08 6.00
CA MET A 206 -14.69 18.38 4.83
C MET A 206 -15.32 17.07 4.33
N LEU A 207 -16.66 16.99 4.37
CA LEU A 207 -17.43 15.76 4.08
C LEU A 207 -17.73 15.56 2.59
#